data_AF-A0A0R1SMS9-F1
#
_entry.id   AF-A0A0R1SMS9-F1
#
_cell.length_a   1.000
_cell.length_b   1.000
_cell.length_c   1.000
_cell.angle_alpha   90.00
_cell.angle_beta   90.00
_cell.angle_gamma   90.00
#
_symmetry.space_group_name_H-M   'P 1'
#
loop_
_entity.id
_entity.type
_entity.pdbx_description
1 polymer ?
#
loop_
_entity_poly.entity_id
_entity_poly.type
_entity_poly.pdbx_seq_one_letter_code
_entity_poly.pdbx_strand_id
1 'polypeptide(L)'
;MFTNVFILLLLLIVIIGVILFLRKSWKNWKNNNEKSKLMLLISIGTAIILVPLSLSGVYVMADSIVHPVPTIMIPNNTVKIQGTHTTGTLRGVTTPNILVKLNESDGVDDVKKQTYSNNQGKFYFSGLESDTDFKLKAINGPNSSKDMHVSIGDIPDSAYAKLSIDGADEFGDIKKKQDNNDQATITGHAIKNGTVELDDADYNKIKSISTGNDGKWSFTLQGSDKKKKVEYSIFAHKKGLEDSDTDDITITNPNYVKPKKNTTAKDTDSSEKDNQSSNSGTSTVNNKQTKGNKKSSKASKEDEKVQSFEADINAYLQNQYPDVMFNYDKDTNTAEVIVSDDVAYMSKSALKAYATPIYKRIKMFSTAENLDEDPYMQMQTKDGNEVARSGILGGVKVYASK
;
A
#
# COMPACT_ATOMS: atom_id res chain seq x y z
N MET A 1 -23.16 16.20 28.59
CA MET A 1 -24.33 16.80 27.88
C MET A 1 -25.10 17.77 28.76
N PHE A 2 -25.58 17.36 29.95
CA PHE A 2 -26.40 18.22 30.83
C PHE A 2 -25.73 19.56 31.21
N THR A 3 -24.44 19.54 31.58
CA THR A 3 -23.69 20.76 31.93
C THR A 3 -23.61 21.77 30.79
N ASN A 4 -23.38 21.31 29.55
CA ASN A 4 -23.29 22.19 28.38
C ASN A 4 -24.66 22.80 28.04
N VAL A 5 -25.74 22.01 28.15
CA VAL A 5 -27.11 22.51 27.95
C VAL A 5 -27.45 23.57 29.00
N PHE A 6 -27.09 23.33 30.27
CA PHE A 6 -27.32 24.28 31.35
C PHE A 6 -26.54 25.59 31.15
N ILE A 7 -25.26 25.53 30.79
CA ILE A 7 -24.46 26.74 30.54
C ILE A 7 -24.99 27.50 29.31
N LEU A 8 -25.40 26.80 28.25
CA LEU A 8 -26.01 27.42 27.08
C LEU A 8 -27.30 28.18 27.45
N LEU A 9 -28.15 27.59 28.30
CA LEU A 9 -29.34 28.27 28.83
C LEU A 9 -28.97 29.50 29.67
N LEU A 10 -27.94 29.40 30.50
CA LEU A 10 -27.46 30.52 31.32
C LEU A 10 -26.96 31.69 30.43
N LEU A 11 -26.17 31.40 29.40
CA LEU A 11 -25.70 32.41 28.43
C LEU A 11 -26.87 33.08 27.69
N LEU A 12 -27.89 32.31 27.27
CA LEU A 12 -29.09 32.87 26.67
C LEU A 12 -29.87 33.79 27.63
N ILE A 13 -29.97 33.42 28.91
CA ILE A 13 -30.59 34.26 29.94
C ILE A 13 -29.81 35.56 30.14
N VAL A 14 -28.48 35.52 30.12
CA VAL A 14 -27.63 36.73 30.19
C VAL A 14 -27.90 37.66 29.00
N ILE A 15 -27.93 37.12 27.77
CA ILE A 15 -28.23 37.90 26.56
C ILE A 15 -29.62 38.55 26.66
N ILE A 16 -30.65 37.78 27.04
CA ILE A 16 -32.02 38.29 27.25
C ILE A 16 -32.04 39.38 28.34
N GLY A 17 -31.32 39.16 29.44
CA GLY A 17 -31.18 40.12 30.54
C GLY A 17 -30.56 41.44 30.08
N VAL A 18 -29.50 41.39 29.27
CA VAL A 18 -28.85 42.58 28.68
C VAL A 18 -29.80 43.30 27.73
N ILE A 19 -30.53 42.59 26.88
CA ILE A 19 -31.54 43.18 25.97
C ILE A 19 -32.65 43.88 26.76
N LEU A 20 -33.17 43.25 27.81
CA LEU A 20 -34.18 43.84 28.68
C LEU A 20 -33.64 45.07 29.43
N PHE A 21 -32.38 45.02 29.88
CA PHE A 21 -31.71 46.13 30.55
C PHE A 21 -31.48 47.33 29.63
N LEU A 22 -31.02 47.10 28.39
CA LEU A 22 -30.92 48.11 27.33
C LEU A 22 -32.28 48.74 27.05
N ARG A 23 -33.33 47.92 26.85
CA ARG A 23 -34.69 48.39 26.59
C ARG A 23 -35.23 49.25 27.73
N LYS A 24 -34.97 48.86 28.98
CA LYS A 24 -35.36 49.62 30.18
C LYS A 24 -34.59 50.93 30.29
N SER A 25 -33.27 50.91 30.08
CA SER A 25 -32.41 52.09 30.13
C SER A 25 -32.77 53.10 29.04
N TRP A 26 -33.05 52.63 27.82
CA TRP A 26 -33.56 53.46 26.73
C TRP A 26 -34.89 54.12 27.08
N LYS A 27 -35.83 53.36 27.65
CA LYS A 27 -37.14 53.92 28.07
C LYS A 27 -36.96 55.02 29.12
N ASN A 28 -36.05 54.84 30.08
CA ASN A 28 -35.74 55.84 31.11
C ASN A 28 -34.97 57.06 30.58
N TRP A 29 -34.17 56.89 29.54
CA TRP A 29 -33.47 58.00 28.88
C TRP A 29 -34.44 59.01 28.26
N LYS A 30 -35.56 58.56 27.69
CA LYS A 30 -36.61 59.44 27.15
C LYS A 30 -37.20 60.43 28.17
N ASN A 31 -37.05 60.18 29.47
CA ASN A 31 -37.57 61.05 30.53
C ASN A 31 -36.59 62.17 30.94
N ASN A 32 -35.52 62.43 30.18
CA ASN A 32 -34.57 63.55 30.35
C ASN A 32 -33.88 63.67 31.73
N ASN A 33 -33.70 62.56 32.46
CA ASN A 33 -32.94 62.54 33.71
C ASN A 33 -31.44 62.34 33.43
N GLU A 34 -30.55 63.15 34.01
CA GLU A 34 -29.10 62.98 33.81
C GLU A 34 -28.61 61.60 34.26
N LYS A 35 -29.19 61.04 35.34
CA LYS A 35 -28.86 59.69 35.80
C LYS A 35 -29.21 58.61 34.78
N SER A 36 -30.22 58.83 33.92
CA SER A 36 -30.58 57.85 32.89
C SER A 36 -29.66 57.87 31.68
N LYS A 37 -28.97 58.99 31.40
CA LYS A 37 -27.90 59.04 30.38
C LYS A 37 -26.69 58.19 30.79
N LEU A 38 -26.24 58.32 32.04
CA LEU A 38 -25.14 57.50 32.57
C LEU A 38 -25.48 56.01 32.57
N MET A 39 -26.70 55.65 33.02
CA MET A 39 -27.17 54.26 32.99
C MET A 39 -27.26 53.69 31.57
N LEU A 40 -27.66 54.50 30.57
CA LEU A 40 -27.67 54.07 29.18
C LEU A 40 -26.25 53.80 28.66
N LEU A 41 -25.28 54.68 28.94
CA LEU A 41 -23.88 54.46 28.56
C LEU A 41 -23.30 53.18 29.18
N ILE A 42 -23.56 52.96 30.47
CA ILE A 42 -23.16 51.72 31.15
C ILE A 42 -23.82 50.51 30.48
N SER A 43 -25.12 50.57 30.17
CA SER A 43 -25.83 49.46 29.52
C SER A 43 -25.28 49.13 28.13
N ILE A 44 -24.90 50.14 27.35
CA ILE A 44 -24.28 49.97 26.03
C ILE A 44 -22.89 49.36 26.18
N GLY A 45 -22.06 49.88 27.09
CA GLY A 45 -20.74 49.32 27.38
C GLY A 45 -20.81 47.84 27.81
N THR A 46 -21.72 47.51 28.72
CA THR A 46 -21.99 46.14 29.15
C THR A 46 -22.44 45.26 27.98
N ALA A 47 -23.30 45.75 27.09
CA ALA A 47 -23.76 44.98 25.94
C ALA A 47 -22.65 44.71 24.92
N ILE A 48 -21.81 45.72 24.61
CA ILE A 48 -20.68 45.58 23.69
C ILE A 48 -19.68 44.54 24.17
N ILE A 49 -19.51 44.38 25.49
CA ILE A 49 -18.59 43.39 26.06
C ILE A 49 -19.27 42.02 26.20
N LEU A 50 -20.43 41.97 26.86
CA LEU A 50 -21.05 40.69 27.23
C LEU A 50 -21.72 39.98 26.06
N VAL A 51 -22.31 40.70 25.09
CA VAL A 51 -23.04 40.06 23.99
C VAL A 51 -22.09 39.29 23.06
N PRO A 52 -20.96 39.85 22.57
CA PRO A 52 -20.02 39.09 21.75
C PRO A 52 -19.41 37.89 22.47
N LEU A 53 -19.04 38.05 23.76
CA LEU A 53 -18.53 36.94 24.57
C LEU A 53 -19.57 35.83 24.75
N SER A 54 -20.83 36.20 25.02
CA SER A 54 -21.92 35.24 25.17
C SER A 54 -22.26 34.55 23.85
N LEU A 55 -22.30 35.29 22.73
CA LEU A 55 -22.55 34.71 21.40
C LEU A 55 -21.44 33.75 20.97
N SER A 56 -20.17 34.09 21.24
CA SER A 56 -19.04 33.18 21.00
C SER A 56 -19.17 31.91 21.86
N GLY A 57 -19.52 32.04 23.14
CA GLY A 57 -19.78 30.91 24.02
C GLY A 57 -20.95 30.03 23.55
N VAL A 58 -22.06 30.64 23.12
CA VAL A 58 -23.22 29.93 22.55
C VAL A 58 -22.82 29.18 21.28
N TYR A 59 -22.02 29.79 20.40
CA TYR A 59 -21.56 29.15 19.17
C TYR A 59 -20.72 27.90 19.45
N VAL A 60 -19.70 28.02 20.31
CA VAL A 60 -18.83 26.89 20.69
C VAL A 60 -19.62 25.78 21.38
N MET A 61 -20.55 26.13 22.27
CA MET A 61 -21.39 25.13 22.95
C MET A 61 -22.40 24.47 22.03
N ALA A 62 -23.03 25.24 21.13
CA ALA A 62 -23.94 24.70 20.12
C ALA A 62 -23.20 23.74 19.19
N ASP A 63 -21.98 24.08 18.74
CA ASP A 63 -21.16 23.18 17.94
C ASP A 63 -20.84 21.87 18.70
N SER A 64 -20.50 21.93 19.99
CA SER A 64 -20.25 20.72 20.79
C SER A 64 -21.48 19.80 20.95
N ILE A 65 -22.70 20.35 20.82
CA ILE A 65 -23.96 19.62 20.92
C ILE A 65 -24.33 19.01 19.56
N VAL A 66 -24.14 19.77 18.48
CA VAL A 66 -24.46 19.34 17.10
C VAL A 66 -23.39 18.40 16.55
N HIS A 67 -22.13 18.67 16.87
CA HIS A 67 -20.95 17.93 16.41
C HIS A 67 -20.13 17.44 17.61
N PRO A 68 -20.66 16.56 18.48
CA PRO A 68 -19.85 16.00 19.56
C PRO A 68 -18.61 15.30 19.00
N VAL A 69 -17.49 15.42 19.72
CA VAL A 69 -16.25 14.69 19.40
C VAL A 69 -16.57 13.19 19.38
N PRO A 70 -16.43 12.51 18.23
CA PRO A 70 -16.79 11.11 18.15
C PRO A 70 -15.79 10.25 18.93
N THR A 71 -16.28 9.17 19.53
CA THR A 71 -15.46 8.17 20.22
C THR A 71 -15.37 6.91 19.36
N ILE A 72 -14.20 6.31 19.23
CA ILE A 72 -14.04 5.01 18.55
C ILE A 72 -13.85 3.92 19.60
N MET A 73 -14.52 2.79 19.37
CA MET A 73 -14.30 1.53 20.08
C MET A 73 -14.14 0.40 19.07
N ILE A 74 -13.03 -0.31 19.14
CA ILE A 74 -12.81 -1.56 18.40
C ILE A 74 -12.56 -2.68 19.42
N PRO A 75 -12.99 -3.93 19.14
CA PRO A 75 -12.79 -5.03 20.08
C PRO A 75 -11.31 -5.34 20.33
N ASN A 76 -10.50 -5.25 19.28
CA ASN A 76 -9.05 -5.46 19.32
C ASN A 76 -8.38 -4.48 18.37
N ASN A 77 -7.20 -3.99 18.74
CA ASN A 77 -6.33 -3.19 17.89
C ASN A 77 -5.53 -4.05 16.88
N THR A 78 -5.48 -5.37 17.07
CA THR A 78 -4.94 -6.30 16.08
C THR A 78 -6.06 -7.12 15.45
N VAL A 79 -6.23 -6.99 14.13
CA VAL A 79 -7.20 -7.76 13.35
C VAL A 79 -6.56 -9.06 12.90
N LYS A 80 -7.05 -10.19 13.43
CA LYS A 80 -6.60 -11.51 12.97
C LYS A 80 -7.29 -11.88 11.67
N ILE A 81 -6.51 -12.29 10.67
CA ILE A 81 -7.02 -12.95 9.48
C ILE A 81 -7.34 -14.40 9.85
N GLN A 82 -8.48 -14.93 9.39
CA GLN A 82 -8.96 -16.25 9.80
C GLN A 82 -9.38 -17.10 8.60
N GLY A 83 -9.25 -18.42 8.76
CA GLY A 83 -9.71 -19.39 7.78
C GLY A 83 -8.92 -19.31 6.48
N THR A 84 -9.63 -19.21 5.36
CA THR A 84 -9.04 -19.17 4.02
C THR A 84 -8.91 -17.75 3.47
N HIS A 85 -9.12 -16.72 4.31
CA HIS A 85 -9.01 -15.34 3.86
C HIS A 85 -7.56 -14.89 3.85
N THR A 86 -7.21 -14.04 2.88
CA THR A 86 -5.89 -13.40 2.76
C THR A 86 -5.90 -11.94 3.22
N THR A 87 -7.08 -11.44 3.62
CA THR A 87 -7.27 -10.05 4.05
C THR A 87 -8.06 -9.96 5.35
N GLY A 88 -7.75 -8.94 6.14
CA GLY A 88 -8.40 -8.60 7.40
C GLY A 88 -9.75 -7.90 7.21
N THR A 89 -10.60 -8.03 8.23
CA THR A 89 -11.83 -7.25 8.37
C THR A 89 -11.85 -6.55 9.72
N LEU A 90 -11.79 -5.23 9.72
CA LEU A 90 -11.91 -4.40 10.91
C LEU A 90 -13.38 -4.08 11.17
N ARG A 91 -13.82 -4.21 12.41
CA ARG A 91 -15.16 -3.83 12.87
C ARG A 91 -15.04 -2.99 14.13
N GLY A 92 -15.90 -1.99 14.26
CA GLY A 92 -15.96 -1.17 15.45
C GLY A 92 -17.28 -0.46 15.62
N VAL A 93 -17.34 0.35 16.67
CA VAL A 93 -18.46 1.21 17.03
C VAL A 93 -17.96 2.63 17.24
N THR A 94 -18.71 3.60 16.75
CA THR A 94 -18.52 5.03 16.99
C THR A 94 -19.88 5.71 17.13
N THR A 95 -19.92 7.04 17.19
CA THR A 95 -21.18 7.78 17.14
C THR A 95 -21.94 7.46 15.84
N PRO A 96 -23.28 7.30 15.86
CA PRO A 96 -24.06 6.97 14.67
C PRO A 96 -23.94 7.98 13.52
N ASN A 97 -23.97 7.49 12.28
CA ASN A 97 -23.95 8.29 11.04
C ASN A 97 -22.71 9.20 10.89
N ILE A 98 -21.57 8.76 11.41
CA ILE A 98 -20.30 9.49 11.38
C ILE A 98 -19.34 8.87 10.36
N LEU A 99 -18.59 9.72 9.66
CA LEU A 99 -17.53 9.30 8.74
C LEU A 99 -16.38 8.70 9.53
N VAL A 100 -15.94 7.51 9.14
CA VAL A 100 -14.76 6.83 9.68
C VAL A 100 -13.74 6.71 8.56
N LYS A 101 -12.54 7.21 8.79
CA LYS A 101 -11.39 7.11 7.89
C LYS A 101 -10.36 6.14 8.46
N LEU A 102 -9.77 5.37 7.57
CA LEU A 102 -8.67 4.47 7.82
C LEU A 102 -7.57 4.84 6.83
N ASN A 103 -6.45 5.32 7.35
CA ASN A 103 -5.26 5.66 6.57
C ASN A 103 -4.13 4.75 7.03
N GLU A 104 -3.13 4.47 6.19
CA GLU A 104 -1.96 3.72 6.67
C GLU A 104 -1.13 4.54 7.68
N SER A 105 -0.51 3.82 8.63
CA SER A 105 0.10 4.43 9.80
C SER A 105 1.38 5.19 9.47
N ASP A 106 2.13 4.75 8.48
CA ASP A 106 3.31 5.48 8.03
C ASP A 106 2.96 6.85 7.43
N GLY A 107 1.71 7.05 6.99
CA GLY A 107 1.24 8.29 6.39
C GLY A 107 1.85 8.57 5.03
N VAL A 108 2.41 7.52 4.44
CA VAL A 108 3.16 7.51 3.20
C VAL A 108 2.26 6.95 2.11
N ASP A 109 1.49 5.92 2.45
CA ASP A 109 0.58 5.28 1.52
C ASP A 109 -0.79 5.94 1.58
N ASP A 110 -1.26 6.39 0.42
CA ASP A 110 -2.52 7.11 0.24
C ASP A 110 -3.75 6.19 0.29
N VAL A 111 -3.59 4.95 0.80
CA VAL A 111 -4.67 4.00 1.07
C VAL A 111 -5.61 4.59 2.12
N LYS A 112 -6.55 5.39 1.61
CA LYS A 112 -7.57 6.11 2.34
C LYS A 112 -8.88 5.37 2.15
N LYS A 113 -9.13 4.42 3.04
CA LYS A 113 -10.45 3.80 3.10
C LYS A 113 -11.36 4.66 3.96
N GLN A 114 -12.60 4.84 3.52
CA GLN A 114 -13.60 5.55 4.31
C GLN A 114 -14.94 4.82 4.28
N THR A 115 -15.66 4.91 5.38
CA THR A 115 -17.00 4.34 5.54
C THR A 115 -17.82 5.23 6.48
N TYR A 116 -19.12 5.01 6.56
CA TYR A 116 -19.98 5.66 7.56
C TYR A 116 -20.43 4.63 8.58
N SER A 117 -20.47 5.04 9.85
CA SER A 117 -21.16 4.25 10.86
C SER A 117 -22.66 4.27 10.60
N ASN A 118 -23.33 3.15 10.88
CA ASN A 118 -24.79 3.07 10.72
C ASN A 118 -25.53 3.79 11.88
N ASN A 119 -26.86 3.68 11.89
CA ASN A 119 -27.71 4.25 12.96
C ASN A 119 -27.44 3.67 14.37
N GLN A 120 -26.75 2.52 14.46
CA GLN A 120 -26.29 1.93 15.73
C GLN A 120 -24.82 2.27 16.03
N GLY A 121 -24.18 3.11 15.22
CA GLY A 121 -22.77 3.46 15.38
C GLY A 121 -21.79 2.42 14.85
N LYS A 122 -22.25 1.30 14.27
CA LYS A 122 -21.35 0.24 13.79
C LYS A 122 -20.74 0.61 12.44
N PHE A 123 -19.45 0.35 12.28
CA PHE A 123 -18.73 0.50 11.03
C PHE A 123 -17.89 -0.76 10.73
N TYR A 124 -17.50 -0.94 9.47
CA TYR A 124 -16.61 -2.03 9.08
C TYR A 124 -15.73 -1.62 7.88
N PHE A 125 -14.53 -2.18 7.84
CA PHE A 125 -13.64 -2.17 6.69
C PHE A 125 -13.25 -3.61 6.36
N SER A 126 -13.22 -3.95 5.08
CA SER A 126 -12.83 -5.27 4.59
C SER A 126 -11.72 -5.16 3.56
N GLY A 127 -11.07 -6.28 3.25
CA GLY A 127 -9.98 -6.30 2.28
C GLY A 127 -8.77 -5.53 2.81
N LEU A 128 -8.51 -5.57 4.11
CA LEU A 128 -7.33 -4.94 4.70
C LEU A 128 -6.16 -5.90 4.52
N GLU A 129 -5.05 -5.41 3.98
CA GLU A 129 -3.88 -6.24 3.68
C GLU A 129 -3.25 -6.77 4.97
N SER A 130 -2.65 -7.96 4.91
CA SER A 130 -1.89 -8.49 6.03
C SER A 130 -0.69 -7.60 6.34
N ASP A 131 -0.18 -7.71 7.57
CA ASP A 131 1.06 -7.07 8.01
C ASP A 131 1.08 -5.55 7.81
N THR A 132 -0.10 -4.93 7.76
CA THR A 132 -0.29 -3.51 7.50
C THR A 132 -0.81 -2.80 8.76
N ASP A 133 -0.24 -1.64 9.07
CA ASP A 133 -0.67 -0.80 10.17
C ASP A 133 -1.48 0.39 9.67
N PHE A 134 -2.58 0.70 10.34
CA PHE A 134 -3.50 1.78 10.00
C PHE A 134 -3.76 2.74 11.16
N LYS A 135 -3.96 4.02 10.84
CA LYS A 135 -4.55 5.06 11.69
C LYS A 135 -6.04 5.18 11.38
N LEU A 136 -6.85 4.87 12.37
CA LEU A 136 -8.30 4.95 12.34
C LEU A 136 -8.78 6.24 13.01
N LYS A 137 -9.68 6.98 12.35
CA LYS A 137 -10.24 8.25 12.85
C LYS A 137 -11.71 8.42 12.49
N ALA A 138 -12.50 8.93 13.44
CA ALA A 138 -13.91 9.27 13.22
C ALA A 138 -14.05 10.78 13.15
N ILE A 139 -14.88 11.28 12.21
CA ILE A 139 -14.98 12.70 11.87
C ILE A 139 -16.45 13.13 11.87
N ASN A 140 -16.77 14.10 12.73
CA ASN A 140 -18.09 14.68 12.87
C ASN A 140 -18.00 16.21 12.69
N GLY A 141 -18.24 16.69 11.47
CA GLY A 141 -18.08 18.10 11.13
C GLY A 141 -16.62 18.57 11.36
N PRO A 142 -16.39 19.64 12.14
CA PRO A 142 -15.04 20.12 12.46
C PRO A 142 -14.31 19.26 13.51
N ASN A 143 -15.05 18.41 14.22
CA ASN A 143 -14.53 17.64 15.35
C ASN A 143 -14.12 16.23 14.91
N SER A 144 -13.08 15.68 15.52
CA SER A 144 -12.60 14.34 15.20
C SER A 144 -12.11 13.60 16.43
N SER A 145 -12.18 12.27 16.39
CA SER A 145 -11.63 11.43 17.45
C SER A 145 -10.10 11.55 17.49
N LYS A 146 -9.50 11.07 18.58
CA LYS A 146 -8.07 10.74 18.57
C LYS A 146 -7.81 9.64 17.53
N ASP A 147 -6.61 9.66 16.97
CA ASP A 147 -6.16 8.60 16.06
C ASP A 147 -5.97 7.30 16.87
N MET A 148 -6.43 6.20 16.31
CA MET A 148 -6.31 4.86 16.88
C MET A 148 -5.51 3.98 15.94
N HIS A 149 -4.43 3.39 16.44
CA HIS A 149 -3.60 2.46 15.66
C HIS A 149 -4.27 1.08 15.60
N VAL A 150 -4.30 0.51 14.40
CA VAL A 150 -4.84 -0.81 14.12
C VAL A 150 -3.86 -1.58 13.25
N SER A 151 -3.44 -2.76 13.69
CA SER A 151 -2.57 -3.65 12.93
C SER A 151 -3.38 -4.78 12.32
N ILE A 152 -3.10 -5.16 11.09
CA ILE A 152 -3.63 -6.38 10.49
C ILE A 152 -2.57 -7.46 10.66
N GLY A 153 -2.97 -8.60 11.23
CA GLY A 153 -2.07 -9.72 11.41
C GLY A 153 -1.81 -10.51 10.12
N ASP A 154 -0.90 -11.45 10.24
CA ASP A 154 -0.40 -12.31 9.18
C ASP A 154 -1.52 -13.17 8.56
N ILE A 155 -1.30 -13.59 7.31
CA ILE A 155 -2.14 -14.57 6.62
C ILE A 155 -1.92 -15.94 7.29
N PRO A 156 -2.97 -16.64 7.75
CA PRO A 156 -2.81 -17.97 8.34
C PRO A 156 -2.44 -19.02 7.28
N ASP A 157 -1.67 -20.05 7.65
CA ASP A 157 -1.30 -21.17 6.76
C ASP A 157 -2.49 -21.81 6.00
N SER A 158 -3.69 -21.76 6.59
CA SER A 158 -4.91 -22.28 5.97
C SER A 158 -5.41 -21.48 4.78
N ALA A 159 -4.94 -20.24 4.61
CA ALA A 159 -5.27 -19.38 3.49
C ALA A 159 -4.30 -19.51 2.32
N TYR A 160 -3.26 -20.33 2.43
CA TYR A 160 -2.32 -20.64 1.34
C TYR A 160 -2.70 -21.92 0.59
N ALA A 161 -2.50 -21.91 -0.73
CA ALA A 161 -2.63 -23.07 -1.59
C ALA A 161 -1.47 -24.04 -1.39
N LYS A 162 -1.53 -24.84 -0.31
CA LYS A 162 -0.47 -25.78 0.10
C LYS A 162 0.23 -26.48 -1.07
N LEU A 163 1.56 -26.47 -1.02
CA LEU A 163 2.45 -27.11 -1.97
C LEU A 163 3.60 -27.79 -1.21
N SER A 164 3.92 -29.02 -1.59
CA SER A 164 5.10 -29.74 -1.14
C SER A 164 5.66 -30.56 -2.28
N ILE A 165 6.98 -30.70 -2.33
CA ILE A 165 7.67 -31.47 -3.36
C ILE A 165 8.56 -32.52 -2.69
N ASP A 166 8.52 -33.74 -3.23
CA ASP A 166 9.26 -34.85 -2.68
C ASP A 166 10.77 -34.67 -2.91
N GLY A 167 11.52 -34.64 -1.81
CA GLY A 167 12.97 -34.46 -1.84
C GLY A 167 13.43 -33.00 -1.91
N ALA A 168 12.55 -32.05 -1.59
CA ALA A 168 12.96 -30.69 -1.24
C ALA A 168 13.79 -30.70 0.06
N ASP A 169 14.79 -29.82 0.14
CA ASP A 169 15.58 -29.62 1.36
C ASP A 169 14.87 -28.69 2.35
N GLU A 170 15.54 -28.32 3.44
CA GLU A 170 14.99 -27.45 4.49
C GLU A 170 14.66 -26.03 4.00
N PHE A 171 15.20 -25.63 2.86
CA PHE A 171 14.94 -24.35 2.21
C PHE A 171 13.91 -24.47 1.09
N GLY A 172 13.40 -25.68 0.79
CA GLY A 172 12.48 -25.89 -0.32
C GLY A 172 13.15 -26.05 -1.68
N ASP A 173 14.49 -26.01 -1.74
CA ASP A 173 15.25 -26.19 -2.97
C ASP A 173 15.24 -27.65 -3.39
N ILE A 174 15.25 -27.88 -4.71
CA ILE A 174 15.28 -29.24 -5.27
C ILE A 174 16.42 -29.38 -6.25
N LYS A 175 17.25 -30.40 -6.03
CA LYS A 175 18.36 -30.75 -6.93
C LYS A 175 18.17 -32.18 -7.42
N LYS A 176 17.87 -32.33 -8.71
CA LYS A 176 17.77 -33.64 -9.37
C LYS A 176 18.83 -33.74 -10.48
N LYS A 177 19.32 -34.95 -10.72
CA LYS A 177 20.13 -35.25 -11.90
C LYS A 177 19.21 -35.68 -13.02
N GLN A 178 19.45 -35.21 -14.24
CA GLN A 178 18.76 -35.75 -15.40
C GLN A 178 19.20 -37.20 -15.65
N ASP A 179 18.28 -38.00 -16.19
CA ASP A 179 18.50 -39.38 -16.61
C ASP A 179 19.16 -39.44 -18.00
N ASN A 180 19.27 -40.65 -18.56
CA ASN A 180 19.91 -40.87 -19.86
C ASN A 180 19.09 -40.32 -21.04
N ASN A 181 17.84 -39.92 -20.82
CA ASN A 181 16.99 -39.27 -21.82
C ASN A 181 16.94 -37.75 -21.62
N ASP A 182 17.90 -37.20 -20.85
CA ASP A 182 17.96 -35.81 -20.43
C ASP A 182 16.66 -35.37 -19.72
N GLN A 183 16.08 -36.23 -18.88
CA GLN A 183 14.83 -35.93 -18.17
C GLN A 183 14.96 -36.15 -16.67
N ALA A 184 14.13 -35.45 -15.89
CA ALA A 184 14.02 -35.69 -14.45
C ALA A 184 12.55 -35.67 -14.03
N THR A 185 12.14 -36.66 -13.26
CA THR A 185 10.78 -36.70 -12.69
C THR A 185 10.78 -36.10 -11.30
N ILE A 186 9.83 -35.20 -11.06
CA ILE A 186 9.53 -34.62 -9.76
C ILE A 186 8.07 -34.92 -9.41
N THR A 187 7.82 -35.18 -8.14
CA THR A 187 6.51 -35.52 -7.59
C THR A 187 6.28 -34.73 -6.33
N GLY A 188 5.02 -34.58 -5.94
CA GLY A 188 4.70 -33.92 -4.70
C GLY A 188 3.23 -33.96 -4.37
N HIS A 189 2.85 -33.17 -3.39
CA HIS A 189 1.47 -32.93 -3.01
C HIS A 189 1.16 -31.45 -3.13
N ALA A 190 -0.04 -31.14 -3.56
CA ALA A 190 -0.56 -29.79 -3.51
C ALA A 190 -2.01 -29.84 -3.04
N ILE A 191 -2.59 -28.65 -2.86
CA ILE A 191 -3.96 -28.55 -2.38
C ILE A 191 -4.93 -29.32 -3.29
N LYS A 192 -5.86 -30.06 -2.68
CA LYS A 192 -6.86 -30.88 -3.39
C LYS A 192 -7.76 -30.01 -4.27
N ASN A 193 -8.07 -30.50 -5.48
CA ASN A 193 -8.89 -29.79 -6.46
C ASN A 193 -8.33 -28.39 -6.78
N GLY A 194 -7.01 -28.28 -6.77
CA GLY A 194 -6.25 -27.10 -7.16
C GLY A 194 -5.59 -27.31 -8.51
N THR A 195 -4.66 -26.42 -8.84
CA THR A 195 -3.82 -26.51 -10.03
C THR A 195 -2.38 -26.37 -9.62
N VAL A 196 -1.51 -27.19 -10.20
CA VAL A 196 -0.06 -27.06 -10.09
C VAL A 196 0.47 -26.64 -11.45
N GLU A 197 1.28 -25.59 -11.44
CA GLU A 197 1.85 -24.96 -12.61
C GLU A 197 3.36 -25.12 -12.59
N LEU A 198 3.92 -25.35 -13.78
CA LEU A 198 5.35 -25.51 -14.02
C LEU A 198 5.80 -24.46 -15.01
N ASP A 199 6.79 -23.71 -14.58
CA ASP A 199 7.40 -22.64 -15.35
C ASP A 199 8.88 -22.92 -15.59
N ASP A 200 9.41 -22.40 -16.70
CA ASP A 200 10.85 -22.42 -16.96
C ASP A 200 11.59 -21.38 -16.10
N ALA A 201 12.91 -21.34 -16.23
CA ALA A 201 13.76 -20.34 -15.59
C ALA A 201 13.38 -18.88 -15.95
N ASP A 202 12.56 -18.67 -16.97
CA ASP A 202 12.08 -17.38 -17.43
C ASP A 202 10.65 -17.05 -16.96
N TYR A 203 10.04 -17.93 -16.16
CA TYR A 203 8.65 -17.85 -15.69
C TYR A 203 7.64 -17.90 -16.85
N ASN A 204 8.04 -18.52 -17.96
CA ASN A 204 7.11 -18.90 -19.00
C ASN A 204 6.45 -20.21 -18.59
N LYS A 205 5.13 -20.21 -18.58
CA LYS A 205 4.33 -21.41 -18.39
C LYS A 205 4.70 -22.47 -19.42
N ILE A 206 5.19 -23.60 -18.91
CA ILE A 206 5.45 -24.79 -19.71
C ILE A 206 4.25 -25.72 -19.65
N LYS A 207 3.75 -25.97 -18.44
CA LYS A 207 2.72 -26.98 -18.20
C LYS A 207 1.91 -26.66 -16.97
N SER A 208 0.67 -27.13 -16.95
CA SER A 208 -0.22 -27.03 -15.80
C SER A 208 -1.05 -28.30 -15.68
N ILE A 209 -1.30 -28.74 -14.45
CA ILE A 209 -2.08 -29.95 -14.13
C ILE A 209 -3.02 -29.68 -12.97
N SER A 210 -4.25 -30.19 -13.04
CA SER A 210 -5.17 -30.18 -11.91
C SER A 210 -4.85 -31.31 -10.93
N THR A 211 -4.92 -31.01 -9.63
CA THR A 211 -4.77 -32.02 -8.58
C THR A 211 -6.09 -32.67 -8.25
N GLY A 212 -6.09 -34.00 -8.08
CA GLY A 212 -7.26 -34.75 -7.66
C GLY A 212 -7.55 -34.65 -6.16
N ASN A 213 -8.41 -35.53 -5.67
CA ASN A 213 -8.80 -35.62 -4.26
C ASN A 213 -7.69 -36.10 -3.31
N ASP A 214 -6.61 -36.68 -3.85
CA ASP A 214 -5.42 -37.06 -3.11
C ASP A 214 -4.35 -35.95 -3.08
N GLY A 215 -4.51 -34.90 -3.90
CA GLY A 215 -3.58 -33.79 -3.99
C GLY A 215 -2.26 -34.14 -4.68
N LYS A 216 -2.10 -35.36 -5.23
CA LYS A 216 -0.83 -35.80 -5.81
C LYS A 216 -0.64 -35.21 -7.20
N TRP A 217 0.61 -34.94 -7.55
CA TRP A 217 1.00 -34.46 -8.86
C TRP A 217 2.39 -34.97 -9.26
N SER A 218 2.68 -34.94 -10.57
CA SER A 218 3.97 -35.36 -11.13
C SER A 218 4.28 -34.60 -12.41
N PHE A 219 5.52 -34.13 -12.54
CA PHE A 219 6.07 -33.56 -13.76
C PHE A 219 7.33 -34.30 -14.19
N THR A 220 7.48 -34.46 -15.50
CA THR A 220 8.73 -34.85 -16.13
C THR A 220 9.34 -33.60 -16.75
N LEU A 221 10.43 -33.14 -16.16
CA LEU A 221 11.19 -31.96 -16.54
C LEU A 221 12.26 -32.32 -17.56
N GLN A 222 12.50 -31.41 -18.49
CA GLN A 222 13.59 -31.56 -19.46
C GLN A 222 14.89 -31.03 -18.84
N GLY A 223 15.96 -31.76 -19.05
CA GLY A 223 17.31 -31.33 -18.72
C GLY A 223 17.93 -30.56 -19.88
N SER A 224 19.25 -30.56 -19.94
CA SER A 224 19.97 -30.05 -21.11
C SER A 224 21.25 -30.84 -21.32
N ASP A 225 21.51 -31.25 -22.55
CA ASP A 225 22.78 -31.82 -23.01
C ASP A 225 23.91 -30.76 -23.03
N LYS A 226 23.55 -29.49 -23.24
CA LYS A 226 24.48 -28.37 -23.44
C LYS A 226 24.72 -27.52 -22.20
N LYS A 227 23.75 -27.41 -21.29
CA LYS A 227 23.87 -26.59 -20.07
C LYS A 227 24.24 -27.48 -18.88
N LYS A 228 25.00 -26.92 -17.93
CA LYS A 228 25.34 -27.59 -16.67
C LYS A 228 24.08 -27.86 -15.82
N LYS A 229 23.15 -26.91 -15.84
CA LYS A 229 21.88 -26.97 -15.11
C LYS A 229 20.75 -26.28 -15.88
N VAL A 230 19.53 -26.69 -15.62
CA VAL A 230 18.27 -26.05 -16.02
C VAL A 230 17.45 -25.82 -14.76
N GLU A 231 16.78 -24.68 -14.68
CA GLU A 231 15.98 -24.27 -13.52
C GLU A 231 14.50 -24.20 -13.93
N TYR A 232 13.63 -24.55 -12.98
CA TYR A 232 12.18 -24.52 -13.09
C TYR A 232 11.58 -23.97 -11.80
N SER A 233 10.38 -23.40 -11.89
CA SER A 233 9.56 -23.01 -10.73
C SER A 233 8.24 -23.75 -10.73
N ILE A 234 7.69 -24.02 -9.55
CA ILE A 234 6.36 -24.60 -9.40
C ILE A 234 5.49 -23.73 -8.52
N PHE A 235 4.26 -23.56 -8.98
CA PHE A 235 3.21 -22.83 -8.27
C PHE A 235 2.03 -23.74 -8.01
N ALA A 236 1.38 -23.54 -6.89
CA ALA A 236 0.09 -24.11 -6.56
C ALA A 236 -0.95 -23.00 -6.46
N HIS A 237 -2.02 -23.19 -7.22
CA HIS A 237 -3.14 -22.25 -7.31
C HIS A 237 -4.42 -22.92 -6.85
N LYS A 238 -5.22 -22.17 -6.09
CA LYS A 238 -6.61 -22.52 -5.83
C LYS A 238 -7.42 -21.27 -5.53
N LYS A 239 -8.53 -21.12 -6.27
CA LYS A 239 -9.43 -19.97 -6.11
C LYS A 239 -9.81 -19.76 -4.64
N GLY A 240 -9.60 -18.53 -4.17
CA GLY A 240 -9.92 -18.11 -2.80
C GLY A 240 -8.84 -18.41 -1.77
N LEU A 241 -7.65 -18.82 -2.20
CA LEU A 241 -6.45 -18.94 -1.38
C LEU A 241 -5.34 -18.08 -2.00
N GLU A 242 -4.39 -17.65 -1.18
CA GLU A 242 -3.10 -17.13 -1.64
C GLU A 242 -2.35 -18.26 -2.34
N ASP A 243 -1.71 -17.93 -3.46
CA ASP A 243 -0.87 -18.89 -4.16
C ASP A 243 0.32 -19.30 -3.28
N SER A 244 0.82 -20.51 -3.51
CA SER A 244 2.08 -20.94 -2.92
C SER A 244 3.02 -21.34 -4.02
N ASP A 245 4.28 -21.00 -3.84
CA ASP A 245 5.35 -21.32 -4.75
C ASP A 245 6.48 -21.99 -3.98
N THR A 246 7.29 -22.76 -4.70
CA THR A 246 8.55 -23.25 -4.15
C THR A 246 9.70 -22.38 -4.60
N ASP A 247 10.83 -22.61 -3.96
CA ASP A 247 12.12 -22.20 -4.50
C ASP A 247 12.52 -23.10 -5.70
N ASP A 248 13.66 -22.80 -6.31
CA ASP A 248 14.01 -23.33 -7.62
C ASP A 248 14.18 -24.84 -7.65
N ILE A 249 13.69 -25.45 -8.73
CA ILE A 249 13.98 -26.81 -9.10
C ILE A 249 15.14 -26.82 -10.07
N THR A 250 16.30 -27.27 -9.61
CA THR A 250 17.50 -27.40 -10.43
C THR A 250 17.66 -28.82 -10.96
N ILE A 251 17.62 -28.96 -12.29
CA ILE A 251 17.98 -30.18 -13.00
C ILE A 251 19.44 -30.07 -13.44
N THR A 252 20.29 -30.99 -12.98
CA THR A 252 21.73 -31.01 -13.29
C THR A 252 22.06 -32.02 -14.37
N ASN A 253 22.90 -31.63 -15.31
CA ASN A 253 23.46 -32.52 -16.32
C ASN A 253 24.75 -33.16 -15.80
N PRO A 254 24.77 -34.46 -15.47
CA PRO A 254 25.96 -35.14 -14.97
C PRO A 254 27.04 -35.31 -16.06
N ASN A 255 26.66 -35.24 -17.33
CA ASN A 255 27.52 -35.42 -18.50
C ASN A 255 28.03 -34.10 -19.09
N TYR A 256 27.75 -32.96 -18.44
CA TYR A 256 28.18 -31.66 -18.95
C TYR A 256 29.71 -31.56 -18.97
N VAL A 257 30.26 -31.38 -20.17
CA VAL A 257 31.68 -31.08 -20.37
C VAL A 257 31.82 -29.58 -20.63
N LYS A 258 32.54 -28.88 -19.75
CA LYS A 258 32.81 -27.45 -19.92
C LYS A 258 33.50 -27.23 -21.29
N PRO A 259 32.96 -26.37 -22.17
CA PRO A 259 33.60 -26.08 -23.45
C PRO A 259 35.05 -25.64 -23.20
N LYS A 260 36.01 -26.29 -23.86
CA LYS A 260 37.40 -25.82 -23.87
C LYS A 260 37.38 -24.43 -24.49
N LYS A 261 37.74 -23.42 -23.71
CA LYS A 261 37.90 -22.05 -24.19
C LYS A 261 39.00 -22.10 -25.25
N ASN A 262 38.65 -21.96 -26.53
CA ASN A 262 39.65 -21.79 -27.57
C ASN A 262 40.30 -20.44 -27.34
N THR A 263 41.48 -20.45 -26.73
CA THR A 263 42.37 -19.30 -26.62
C THR A 263 42.96 -19.04 -28.01
N THR A 264 42.16 -18.48 -28.91
CA THR A 264 42.70 -17.87 -30.12
C THR A 264 43.23 -16.51 -29.70
N ALA A 265 44.53 -16.46 -29.43
CA ALA A 265 45.27 -15.21 -29.39
C ALA A 265 45.06 -14.50 -30.73
N LYS A 266 44.54 -13.27 -30.68
CA LYS A 266 44.68 -12.31 -31.77
C LYS A 266 45.06 -10.98 -31.16
N ASP A 267 46.38 -10.82 -31.00
CA ASP A 267 47.01 -9.51 -31.09
C ASP A 267 46.64 -8.90 -32.43
N THR A 268 45.95 -7.76 -32.41
CA THR A 268 46.25 -6.66 -33.34
C THR A 268 45.80 -5.36 -32.69
N ASP A 269 46.79 -4.71 -32.11
CA ASP A 269 46.99 -3.27 -31.94
C ASP A 269 46.20 -2.39 -32.92
N SER A 270 45.44 -1.43 -32.39
CA SER A 270 45.16 -0.11 -33.00
C SER A 270 44.32 0.77 -32.06
N SER A 271 44.99 1.76 -31.48
CA SER A 271 44.55 3.12 -31.17
C SER A 271 43.05 3.49 -31.19
N GLU A 272 42.56 4.06 -30.08
CA GLU A 272 41.75 5.30 -30.06
C GLU A 272 41.64 5.82 -28.62
N LYS A 273 42.39 6.88 -28.30
CA LYS A 273 41.92 8.26 -28.08
C LYS A 273 41.01 8.44 -26.87
N ASP A 274 41.59 9.13 -25.90
CA ASP A 274 40.95 9.88 -24.83
C ASP A 274 39.66 10.57 -25.30
N ASN A 275 38.57 10.34 -24.58
CA ASN A 275 37.66 11.44 -24.28
C ASN A 275 36.94 11.22 -22.95
N GLN A 276 37.56 11.77 -21.92
CA GLN A 276 37.02 11.98 -20.59
C GLN A 276 35.92 13.03 -20.68
N SER A 277 34.66 12.62 -20.52
CA SER A 277 33.55 13.55 -20.26
C SER A 277 32.65 12.99 -19.17
N SER A 278 33.03 13.35 -17.95
CA SER A 278 32.17 13.39 -16.77
C SER A 278 30.91 14.20 -17.06
N ASN A 279 29.72 13.59 -16.97
CA ASN A 279 28.48 14.33 -16.80
C ASN A 279 27.60 13.66 -15.74
N SER A 280 27.81 14.08 -14.49
CA SER A 280 26.91 13.88 -13.36
C SER A 280 25.77 14.88 -13.52
N GLY A 281 24.61 14.39 -13.98
CA GLY A 281 23.37 15.15 -14.07
C GLY A 281 22.43 14.77 -12.92
N THR A 282 22.57 15.43 -11.78
CA THR A 282 21.55 15.41 -10.73
C THR A 282 20.33 16.21 -11.20
N SER A 283 19.27 15.52 -11.63
CA SER A 283 18.02 16.16 -12.02
C SER A 283 17.30 16.70 -10.78
N THR A 284 17.44 18.01 -10.56
CA THR A 284 16.61 18.78 -9.63
C THR A 284 15.32 19.15 -10.35
N VAL A 285 14.19 18.56 -9.93
CA VAL A 285 12.86 18.86 -10.46
C VAL A 285 12.45 20.26 -10.02
N ASN A 286 12.45 21.21 -10.96
CA ASN A 286 11.84 22.54 -10.79
C ASN A 286 10.55 22.60 -11.59
N ASN A 287 9.42 22.52 -10.88
CA ASN A 287 8.09 22.54 -11.45
C ASN A 287 7.66 24.00 -11.73
N LYS A 288 7.70 24.43 -12.99
CA LYS A 288 7.19 25.74 -13.43
C LYS A 288 5.86 25.57 -14.15
N GLN A 289 4.80 25.89 -13.43
CA GLN A 289 3.40 25.83 -13.85
C GLN A 289 3.09 26.88 -14.92
N THR A 290 2.91 26.45 -16.18
CA THR A 290 2.33 27.28 -17.25
C THR A 290 0.84 26.99 -17.43
N LYS A 291 0.01 28.03 -17.28
CA LYS A 291 -1.43 27.99 -17.52
C LYS A 291 -1.75 28.09 -19.01
N GLY A 292 -2.60 27.16 -19.47
CA GLY A 292 -3.64 27.44 -20.46
C GLY A 292 -3.54 26.70 -21.79
N ASN A 293 -4.37 25.67 -22.00
CA ASN A 293 -5.41 25.70 -23.03
C ASN A 293 -6.43 24.55 -22.86
N LYS A 294 -7.72 24.88 -22.84
CA LYS A 294 -8.84 23.94 -22.69
C LYS A 294 -9.14 23.25 -24.03
N LYS A 295 -8.45 22.14 -24.32
CA LYS A 295 -8.90 21.09 -25.26
C LYS A 295 -8.06 19.81 -25.13
N SER A 296 -8.10 19.20 -23.95
CA SER A 296 -7.63 17.84 -23.69
C SER A 296 -8.28 17.39 -22.40
N SER A 297 -9.36 16.63 -22.46
CA SER A 297 -10.07 16.15 -21.25
C SER A 297 -9.90 14.65 -21.01
N LYS A 298 -9.23 13.93 -21.92
CA LYS A 298 -8.97 12.50 -21.79
C LYS A 298 -7.50 12.20 -21.50
N ALA A 299 -6.57 12.75 -22.27
CA ALA A 299 -5.13 12.60 -21.99
C ALA A 299 -4.74 13.18 -20.62
N SER A 300 -5.39 14.27 -20.19
CA SER A 300 -5.11 14.88 -18.88
C SER A 300 -5.46 13.97 -17.69
N LYS A 301 -6.45 13.08 -17.82
CA LYS A 301 -6.89 12.22 -16.71
C LYS A 301 -6.00 11.01 -16.52
N GLU A 302 -5.45 10.50 -17.60
CA GLU A 302 -4.55 9.35 -17.57
C GLU A 302 -3.18 9.76 -17.02
N ASP A 303 -2.67 10.92 -17.43
CA ASP A 303 -1.46 11.51 -16.85
C ASP A 303 -1.63 11.82 -15.34
N GLU A 304 -2.82 12.24 -14.90
CA GLU A 304 -3.13 12.43 -13.48
C GLU A 304 -3.07 11.11 -12.68
N LYS A 305 -3.62 10.01 -13.22
CA LYS A 305 -3.54 8.68 -12.58
C LYS A 305 -2.09 8.19 -12.47
N VAL A 306 -1.31 8.34 -13.54
CA VAL A 306 0.09 7.94 -13.56
C VAL A 306 0.91 8.74 -12.53
N GLN A 307 0.71 10.06 -12.47
CA GLN A 307 1.39 10.90 -11.48
C GLN A 307 1.00 10.53 -10.04
N SER A 308 -0.27 10.20 -9.81
CA SER A 308 -0.77 9.74 -8.50
C SER A 308 -0.12 8.40 -8.11
N PHE A 309 -0.11 7.44 -9.03
CA PHE A 309 0.55 6.15 -8.85
C PHE A 309 2.05 6.29 -8.55
N GLU A 310 2.78 7.09 -9.32
CA GLU A 310 4.20 7.36 -9.10
C GLU A 310 4.47 8.05 -7.77
N ALA A 311 3.60 8.99 -7.35
CA ALA A 311 3.74 9.67 -6.07
C ALA A 311 3.58 8.68 -4.91
N ASP A 312 2.58 7.82 -4.96
CA ASP A 312 2.27 6.85 -3.91
C ASP A 312 3.39 5.81 -3.76
N ILE A 313 3.87 5.22 -4.86
CA ILE A 313 4.96 4.23 -4.79
C ILE A 313 6.29 4.87 -4.39
N ASN A 314 6.59 6.09 -4.84
CA ASN A 314 7.80 6.78 -4.41
C ASN A 314 7.76 7.13 -2.92
N ALA A 315 6.59 7.53 -2.41
CA ALA A 315 6.40 7.75 -1.00
C ALA A 315 6.72 6.44 -0.25
N TYR A 316 6.06 5.32 -0.61
CA TYR A 316 6.24 4.01 0.03
C TYR A 316 7.72 3.62 0.10
N LEU A 317 8.41 3.71 -1.03
CA LEU A 317 9.81 3.33 -1.17
C LEU A 317 10.71 4.25 -0.34
N GLN A 318 10.50 5.57 -0.33
CA GLN A 318 11.31 6.48 0.50
C GLN A 318 11.24 6.16 2.00
N ASN A 319 10.12 5.62 2.47
CA ASN A 319 9.94 5.28 3.88
C ASN A 319 10.49 3.88 4.24
N GLN A 320 10.15 2.87 3.44
CA GLN A 320 10.49 1.47 3.74
C GLN A 320 11.86 1.05 3.16
N TYR A 321 12.26 1.66 2.04
CA TYR A 321 13.45 1.31 1.26
C TYR A 321 14.16 2.57 0.76
N PRO A 322 14.75 3.40 1.65
CA PRO A 322 15.22 4.75 1.31
C PRO A 322 16.30 4.79 0.22
N ASP A 323 16.98 3.67 -0.04
CA ASP A 323 18.00 3.53 -1.08
C ASP A 323 17.45 3.07 -2.44
N VAL A 324 16.13 2.86 -2.54
CA VAL A 324 15.46 2.42 -3.76
C VAL A 324 14.90 3.61 -4.52
N MET A 325 15.18 3.67 -5.82
CA MET A 325 14.58 4.64 -6.74
C MET A 325 13.53 3.95 -7.61
N PHE A 326 12.51 4.70 -8.00
CA PHE A 326 11.43 4.21 -8.85
C PHE A 326 11.17 5.14 -10.03
N ASN A 327 10.88 4.55 -11.18
CA ASN A 327 10.47 5.23 -12.40
C ASN A 327 9.40 4.40 -13.10
N TYR A 328 8.32 5.01 -13.61
CA TYR A 328 7.32 4.30 -14.37
C TYR A 328 7.26 4.80 -15.81
N ASP A 329 7.59 3.90 -16.74
CA ASP A 329 7.42 4.14 -18.16
C ASP A 329 6.04 3.66 -18.60
N LYS A 330 5.13 4.62 -18.79
CA LYS A 330 3.77 4.34 -19.24
C LYS A 330 3.68 3.80 -20.66
N ASP A 331 4.66 4.10 -21.53
CA ASP A 331 4.62 3.66 -22.93
C ASP A 331 4.95 2.17 -23.04
N THR A 332 5.77 1.66 -22.11
CA THR A 332 6.14 0.24 -22.01
C THR A 332 5.42 -0.47 -20.86
N ASN A 333 4.56 0.23 -20.10
CA ASN A 333 3.91 -0.24 -18.87
C ASN A 333 4.93 -0.89 -17.89
N THR A 334 6.12 -0.29 -17.77
CA THR A 334 7.23 -0.85 -16.98
C THR A 334 7.51 0.00 -15.74
N ALA A 335 7.49 -0.65 -14.59
CA ALA A 335 7.87 -0.10 -13.30
C ALA A 335 9.34 -0.44 -13.01
N GLU A 336 10.24 0.49 -13.29
CA GLU A 336 11.68 0.35 -13.05
C GLU A 336 12.00 0.64 -11.57
N VAL A 337 12.68 -0.31 -10.92
CA VAL A 337 13.09 -0.22 -9.53
C VAL A 337 14.61 -0.32 -9.47
N ILE A 338 15.28 0.75 -9.05
CA ILE A 338 16.75 0.78 -8.95
C ILE A 338 17.14 0.62 -7.49
N VAL A 339 17.94 -0.40 -7.17
CA VAL A 339 18.35 -0.77 -5.80
C VAL A 339 19.87 -0.63 -5.62
N SER A 340 20.35 -0.70 -4.37
CA SER A 340 21.80 -0.75 -4.09
C SER A 340 22.46 -1.98 -4.72
N ASP A 341 23.73 -1.85 -5.15
CA ASP A 341 24.48 -2.96 -5.74
C ASP A 341 24.68 -4.14 -4.77
N ASP A 342 24.65 -3.88 -3.46
CA ASP A 342 24.72 -4.92 -2.42
C ASP A 342 23.56 -5.93 -2.51
N VAL A 343 22.40 -5.50 -3.03
CA VAL A 343 21.23 -6.36 -3.18
C VAL A 343 21.52 -7.51 -4.14
N ALA A 344 22.29 -7.31 -5.22
CA ALA A 344 22.62 -8.37 -6.17
C ALA A 344 23.41 -9.54 -5.53
N TYR A 345 24.08 -9.32 -4.41
CA TYR A 345 24.86 -10.34 -3.69
C TYR A 345 24.03 -11.12 -2.65
N MET A 346 22.76 -10.78 -2.46
CA MET A 346 21.87 -11.54 -1.60
C MET A 346 21.63 -12.95 -2.14
N SER A 347 21.33 -13.90 -1.24
CA SER A 347 20.87 -15.23 -1.66
C SER A 347 19.54 -15.10 -2.42
N LYS A 348 19.22 -16.08 -3.27
CA LYS A 348 17.98 -16.03 -4.06
C LYS A 348 16.72 -15.91 -3.18
N SER A 349 16.66 -16.66 -2.08
CA SER A 349 15.56 -16.55 -1.10
C SER A 349 15.49 -15.15 -0.47
N ALA A 350 16.63 -14.56 -0.09
CA ALA A 350 16.67 -13.21 0.46
C ALA A 350 16.26 -12.13 -0.59
N LEU A 351 16.72 -12.26 -1.83
CA LEU A 351 16.29 -11.41 -2.95
C LEU A 351 14.77 -11.48 -3.14
N LYS A 352 14.20 -12.68 -3.10
CA LYS A 352 12.76 -12.89 -3.29
C LYS A 352 11.97 -12.25 -2.15
N ALA A 353 12.41 -12.43 -0.91
CA ALA A 353 11.83 -11.78 0.26
C ALA A 353 11.93 -10.24 0.20
N TYR A 354 13.01 -9.71 -0.37
CA TYR A 354 13.22 -8.28 -0.57
C TYR A 354 12.33 -7.70 -1.68
N ALA A 355 12.24 -8.36 -2.83
CA ALA A 355 11.56 -7.83 -4.01
C ALA A 355 10.04 -8.07 -4.02
N THR A 356 9.55 -9.10 -3.33
CA THR A 356 8.12 -9.46 -3.30
C THR A 356 7.24 -8.36 -2.69
N PRO A 357 7.57 -7.75 -1.54
CA PRO A 357 6.77 -6.65 -0.98
C PRO A 357 6.69 -5.44 -1.92
N ILE A 358 7.80 -5.09 -2.58
CA ILE A 358 7.86 -3.97 -3.55
C ILE A 358 6.92 -4.26 -4.74
N TYR A 359 7.02 -5.45 -5.32
CA TYR A 359 6.13 -5.88 -6.40
C TYR A 359 4.65 -5.84 -6.00
N LYS A 360 4.32 -6.38 -4.82
CA LYS A 360 2.95 -6.37 -4.29
C LYS A 360 2.43 -4.94 -4.16
N ARG A 361 3.26 -4.00 -3.71
CA ARG A 361 2.89 -2.59 -3.58
C ARG A 361 2.67 -1.89 -4.92
N ILE A 362 3.54 -2.14 -5.90
CA ILE A 362 3.38 -1.66 -7.28
C ILE A 362 2.01 -2.08 -7.83
N LYS A 363 1.66 -3.36 -7.70
CA LYS A 363 0.38 -3.90 -8.16
C LYS A 363 -0.83 -3.33 -7.40
N MET A 364 -0.68 -3.10 -6.10
CA MET A 364 -1.74 -2.53 -5.29
C MET A 364 -2.01 -1.07 -5.70
N PHE A 365 -0.99 -0.23 -5.81
CA PHE A 365 -1.16 1.17 -6.20
C PHE A 365 -1.65 1.32 -7.64
N SER A 366 -1.19 0.48 -8.57
CA SER A 366 -1.72 0.50 -9.95
C SER A 366 -3.23 0.23 -9.98
N THR A 367 -3.68 -0.73 -9.16
CA THR A 367 -5.11 -1.06 -9.02
C THR A 367 -5.88 0.08 -8.36
N ALA A 368 -5.33 0.69 -7.30
CA ALA A 368 -5.98 1.79 -6.57
C ALA A 368 -6.23 3.01 -7.47
N GLU A 369 -5.24 3.36 -8.29
CA GLU A 369 -5.30 4.47 -9.23
C GLU A 369 -6.06 4.13 -10.54
N ASN A 370 -6.54 2.88 -10.65
CA ASN A 370 -7.22 2.35 -11.82
C ASN A 370 -6.39 2.54 -13.10
N LEU A 371 -5.12 2.14 -13.06
CA LEU A 371 -4.35 1.95 -14.29
C LEU A 371 -5.01 0.83 -15.12
N ASP A 372 -4.90 0.93 -16.45
CA ASP A 372 -5.59 0.02 -17.35
C ASP A 372 -5.00 -1.41 -17.29
N GLU A 373 -3.73 -1.53 -16.89
CA GLU A 373 -3.00 -2.79 -16.75
C GLU A 373 -2.08 -2.76 -15.51
N ASP A 374 -1.72 -3.93 -14.99
CA ASP A 374 -0.72 -4.06 -13.94
C ASP A 374 0.68 -3.77 -14.52
N PRO A 375 1.48 -2.87 -13.93
CA PRO A 375 2.84 -2.60 -14.38
C PRO A 375 3.74 -3.82 -14.30
N TYR A 376 4.57 -3.99 -15.33
CA TYR A 376 5.66 -4.94 -15.33
C TYR A 376 6.83 -4.38 -14.52
N MET A 377 7.12 -4.97 -13.35
CA MET A 377 8.25 -4.57 -12.52
C MET A 377 9.55 -5.06 -13.15
N GLN A 378 10.55 -4.18 -13.22
CA GLN A 378 11.93 -4.53 -13.52
C GLN A 378 12.83 -3.91 -12.45
N MET A 379 13.50 -4.76 -11.67
CA MET A 379 14.40 -4.33 -10.60
C MET A 379 15.85 -4.57 -11.01
N GLN A 380 16.67 -3.53 -10.91
CA GLN A 380 18.09 -3.57 -11.26
C GLN A 380 18.94 -2.81 -10.25
N THR A 381 20.23 -3.12 -10.18
CA THR A 381 21.16 -2.33 -9.37
C THR A 381 21.53 -1.00 -10.06
N LYS A 382 22.23 -0.11 -9.35
CA LYS A 382 22.72 1.17 -9.90
C LYS A 382 23.64 0.96 -11.10
N ASP A 383 24.43 -0.11 -11.07
CA ASP A 383 25.29 -0.53 -12.19
C ASP A 383 24.55 -1.25 -13.33
N GLY A 384 23.23 -1.42 -13.23
CA GLY A 384 22.39 -1.99 -14.29
C GLY A 384 22.31 -3.53 -14.27
N ASN A 385 22.76 -4.19 -13.20
CA ASN A 385 22.58 -5.64 -13.07
C ASN A 385 21.12 -5.96 -12.76
N GLU A 386 20.49 -6.83 -13.54
CA GLU A 386 19.11 -7.28 -13.27
C GLU A 386 19.06 -8.08 -11.97
N VAL A 387 18.18 -7.69 -11.06
CA VAL A 387 18.01 -8.26 -9.72
C VAL A 387 16.69 -9.02 -9.61
N ALA A 388 15.61 -8.41 -10.11
CA ALA A 388 14.29 -9.03 -10.08
C ALA A 388 13.40 -8.51 -11.21
N ARG A 389 12.30 -9.22 -11.49
CA ARG A 389 11.25 -8.76 -12.41
C ARG A 389 9.89 -9.36 -12.08
N SER A 390 8.81 -8.79 -12.58
CA SER A 390 7.48 -9.41 -12.53
C SER A 390 7.44 -10.73 -13.29
N GLY A 391 6.81 -11.75 -12.71
CA GLY A 391 6.42 -12.97 -13.42
C GLY A 391 5.18 -12.72 -14.30
N ILE A 392 5.06 -13.46 -15.41
CA ILE A 392 3.95 -13.33 -16.38
C ILE A 392 2.58 -13.65 -15.75
N LEU A 393 2.56 -14.47 -14.71
CA LEU A 393 1.33 -14.93 -14.04
C LEU A 393 1.16 -14.39 -12.62
N GLY A 394 1.91 -13.34 -12.29
CA GLY A 394 2.02 -12.83 -10.94
C GLY A 394 3.26 -13.36 -10.21
N GLY A 395 3.71 -12.59 -9.23
CA GLY A 395 4.89 -12.91 -8.43
C GLY A 395 6.17 -12.25 -8.93
N VAL A 396 7.29 -12.58 -8.28
CA VAL A 396 8.61 -11.97 -8.54
C VAL A 396 9.63 -13.03 -8.91
N LYS A 397 10.27 -12.84 -10.06
CA LYS A 397 11.48 -13.53 -10.45
C LYS A 397 12.68 -12.79 -9.89
N VAL A 398 13.65 -13.51 -9.34
CA VAL A 398 14.91 -12.94 -8.88
C VAL A 398 16.12 -13.60 -9.53
N TYR A 399 17.16 -12.80 -9.75
CA TYR A 399 18.42 -13.19 -10.36
C TYR A 399 19.51 -13.09 -9.30
N ALA A 400 19.90 -14.23 -8.73
CA ALA A 400 21.07 -14.26 -7.88
C ALA A 400 22.32 -13.94 -8.71
N SER A 401 23.21 -13.09 -8.19
CA SER A 401 24.55 -12.92 -8.74
C SER A 401 25.29 -14.26 -8.76
N LYS A 402 26.11 -14.46 -9.81
CA LYS A 402 26.82 -15.71 -10.10
C LYS A 402 28.02 -15.96 -9.18
#